data_AF-A0A533TYW5-F1
#
_entry.id   AF-A0A533TYW5-F1
#
_cell.length_a   1.000
_cell.length_b   1.000
_cell.length_c   1.000
_cell.angle_alpha   90.00
_cell.angle_beta   90.00
_cell.angle_gamma   90.00
#
_symmetry.space_group_name_H-M   'P 1'
#
loop_
_entity.id
_entity.type
_entity.pdbx_description
1 polymer ?
#
loop_
_entity_poly.entity_id
_entity_poly.type
_entity_poly.pdbx_seq_one_letter_code
_entity_poly.pdbx_strand_id
1 'polypeptide(L)' 'MEIACNDEEWGVPVHDDRKHIEMLIQEGSLAGLSWKTVLQKREAYRKAFHQFDPGKVACTSFFDFEICRIED' A
#
# COMPACT_ATOMS: atom_id res chain seq x y z
N MET A 1 7.26 16.20 -2.90
CA MET A 1 6.87 14.93 -2.25
C MET A 1 6.71 13.81 -3.28
N GLU A 2 5.99 14.00 -4.39
CA GLU A 2 5.97 13.02 -5.50
C GLU A 2 7.35 12.76 -6.13
N ILE A 3 8.15 13.82 -6.35
CA ILE A 3 9.47 13.71 -7.00
C ILE A 3 10.44 12.84 -6.18
N ALA A 4 10.45 12.95 -4.85
CA ALA A 4 11.35 12.17 -3.99
C ALA A 4 11.01 10.68 -3.97
N CYS A 5 9.71 10.32 -3.96
CA CYS A 5 9.29 8.92 -4.08
C CYS A 5 9.72 8.33 -5.43
N ASN A 6 9.56 9.09 -6.52
CA ASN A 6 10.00 8.67 -7.84
C ASN A 6 11.51 8.42 -7.91
N ASP A 7 12.30 9.35 -7.38
CA ASP A 7 13.76 9.29 -7.55
C ASP A 7 14.43 8.27 -6.61
N GLU A 8 13.82 7.94 -5.47
CA GLU A 8 14.42 7.06 -4.45
C GLU A 8 13.74 5.69 -4.34
N GLU A 9 12.48 5.54 -4.73
CA GLU A 9 11.72 4.29 -4.56
C GLU A 9 11.33 3.63 -5.89
N TRP A 10 11.10 4.40 -6.95
CA TRP A 10 10.66 3.85 -8.24
C TRP A 10 11.84 3.40 -9.11
N GLY A 11 11.76 2.17 -9.61
CA GLY A 11 12.81 1.60 -10.47
C GLY A 11 14.07 1.13 -9.72
N VAL A 12 14.12 1.28 -8.40
CA VAL A 12 15.20 0.76 -7.55
C VAL A 12 14.92 -0.70 -7.21
N PRO A 13 15.87 -1.64 -7.43
CA PRO A 13 15.69 -3.03 -7.05
C PRO A 13 15.45 -3.19 -5.55
N VAL A 14 14.41 -3.95 -5.21
CA VAL A 14 14.03 -4.28 -3.84
C VAL A 14 13.99 -5.80 -3.69
N HIS A 15 14.39 -6.29 -2.52
CA HIS A 15 14.37 -7.72 -2.16
C HIS A 15 13.69 -7.96 -0.81
N ASP A 16 12.81 -7.02 -0.41
CA ASP A 16 11.99 -7.12 0.79
C ASP A 16 10.54 -7.44 0.38
N ASP A 17 10.08 -8.63 0.79
CA ASP A 17 8.74 -9.12 0.47
C ASP A 17 7.63 -8.19 0.98
N ARG A 18 7.84 -7.51 2.12
CA ARG A 18 6.84 -6.56 2.65
C ARG A 18 6.68 -5.38 1.73
N LYS A 19 7.79 -4.86 1.18
CA LYS A 19 7.76 -3.76 0.20
C LYS A 19 7.11 -4.20 -1.10
N HIS A 20 7.35 -5.44 -1.55
CA HIS A 20 6.68 -5.98 -2.73
C HIS A 20 5.16 -6.05 -2.53
N ILE A 21 4.70 -6.57 -1.39
CA ILE A 21 3.27 -6.64 -1.05
C ILE A 21 2.68 -5.22 -0.91
N GLU A 22 3.40 -4.31 -0.26
CA GLU A 22 3.03 -2.90 -0.10
C GLU A 22 2.80 -2.23 -1.47
N MET A 23 3.69 -2.44 -2.44
CA MET A 23 3.55 -1.90 -3.79
C MET A 23 2.38 -2.55 -4.54
N LEU A 24 2.28 -3.88 -4.55
CA LEU A 24 1.21 -4.61 -5.25
C LEU A 24 -0.19 -4.20 -4.80
N ILE A 25 -0.39 -4.03 -3.49
CA ILE A 25 -1.69 -3.62 -2.93
C ILE A 25 -2.00 -2.15 -3.26
N GLN A 26 -1.00 -1.28 -3.25
CA GLN A 26 -1.17 0.14 -3.60
C GLN A 26 -1.50 0.32 -5.08
N GLU A 27 -0.87 -0.43 -5.99
CA GLU A 27 -1.20 -0.44 -7.42
C GLU A 27 -2.67 -0.83 -7.68
N GLY A 28 -3.19 -1.82 -6.95
CA GLY A 28 -4.62 -2.18 -7.04
C GLY A 28 -5.57 -1.07 -6.63
N SER A 29 -5.12 -0.15 -5.75
CA SER A 29 -5.89 1.01 -5.29
C SER A 29 -5.87 2.18 -6.28
N LEU A 30 -5.01 2.13 -7.31
CA LEU A 30 -4.98 3.14 -8.38
C LEU A 30 -6.16 3.03 -9.35
N ALA A 31 -7.00 2.00 -9.24
CA ALA A 31 -8.19 1.81 -10.08
C ALA A 31 -9.26 2.91 -9.96
N GLY A 32 -9.03 3.96 -9.14
CA GLY A 32 -9.87 5.16 -9.09
C GLY A 32 -9.23 6.40 -8.44
N LEU A 33 -7.94 6.37 -8.11
CA LEU A 33 -7.28 7.42 -7.32
C LEU A 33 -5.97 7.91 -7.98
N SER A 34 -5.60 9.16 -7.72
CA SER A 34 -4.29 9.68 -8.12
C SER A 34 -3.17 9.08 -7.25
N TRP A 35 -1.96 8.94 -7.80
CA TRP A 35 -0.79 8.43 -7.05
C TRP A 35 -0.51 9.25 -5.78
N LYS A 36 -0.69 10.58 -5.86
CA LYS A 36 -0.65 11.48 -4.70
C LYS A 36 -1.62 11.07 -3.59
N THR A 37 -2.85 10.70 -3.94
CA THR A 37 -3.87 10.25 -2.99
C THR A 37 -3.45 8.93 -2.32
N VAL A 38 -2.88 8.00 -3.09
CA VAL A 38 -2.35 6.74 -2.56
C VAL A 38 -1.20 6.99 -1.58
N LEU A 39 -0.24 7.85 -1.94
CA LEU A 39 0.87 8.22 -1.05
C LEU A 39 0.41 8.88 0.24
N GLN A 40 -0.60 9.77 0.18
CA GLN A 40 -1.19 10.40 1.36
C GLN A 40 -1.86 9.38 2.30
N LYS A 41 -2.33 8.25 1.76
CA LYS A 41 -3.02 7.19 2.50
C LYS A 41 -2.12 6.03 2.89
N ARG A 42 -0.83 6.06 2.52
CA ARG A 42 0.14 4.97 2.74
C ARG A 42 0.23 4.52 4.20
N GLU A 43 0.13 5.44 5.17
CA GLU A 43 0.08 5.06 6.59
C GLU A 43 -1.20 4.33 7.00
N ALA A 44 -2.35 4.70 6.43
CA ALA A 44 -3.60 4.01 6.66
C ALA A 44 -3.54 2.58 6.11
N TYR A 45 -2.98 2.40 4.89
CA TYR A 45 -2.71 1.09 4.33
C TYR A 45 -1.77 0.26 5.22
N ARG A 46 -0.66 0.84 5.70
CA ARG A 46 0.25 0.14 6.61
C ARG A 46 -0.43 -0.35 7.88
N LYS A 47 -1.40 0.40 8.43
CA LYS A 47 -2.17 -0.04 9.60
C LYS A 47 -3.15 -1.16 9.24
N ALA A 48 -3.91 -0.99 8.16
CA ALA A 48 -4.92 -1.96 7.71
C ALA A 48 -4.31 -3.31 7.31
N PHE A 49 -3.14 -3.30 6.66
CA PHE A 49 -2.47 -4.51 6.16
C PHE A 49 -1.34 -5.00 7.08
N HIS A 50 -1.38 -4.66 8.38
CA HIS A 50 -0.40 -5.13 9.36
C HIS A 50 1.07 -4.93 8.95
N GLN A 51 1.41 -3.75 8.42
CA GLN A 51 2.71 -3.41 7.85
C GLN A 51 3.14 -4.32 6.68
N PHE A 52 2.15 -4.88 5.97
CA PHE A 52 2.33 -5.75 4.82
C PHE A 52 3.10 -7.04 5.15
N ASP A 53 2.98 -7.51 6.39
CA ASP A 53 3.55 -8.78 6.80
C ASP A 53 2.84 -9.94 6.07
N PRO A 54 3.55 -10.74 5.25
CA PRO A 54 2.91 -11.76 4.40
C PRO A 54 2.09 -12.78 5.19
N GLY A 55 2.60 -13.19 6.36
CA GLY A 55 1.91 -14.17 7.21
C GLY A 55 0.62 -13.62 7.79
N LYS A 56 0.63 -12.35 8.22
CA LYS A 56 -0.58 -11.69 8.72
C LYS A 56 -1.58 -11.42 7.61
N VAL A 57 -1.13 -10.87 6.49
CA VAL A 57 -1.98 -10.56 5.33
C VAL A 57 -2.66 -11.82 4.79
N ALA A 58 -1.95 -12.95 4.72
CA ALA A 58 -2.52 -14.23 4.31
C ALA A 58 -3.58 -14.78 5.28
N CYS A 59 -3.51 -14.39 6.56
CA CYS A 59 -4.47 -14.78 7.59
C CYS A 59 -5.58 -13.75 7.81
N THR A 60 -5.51 -12.55 7.23
CA THR A 60 -6.55 -11.52 7.35
C THR A 60 -7.77 -11.92 6.51
N SER A 61 -8.95 -11.94 7.12
CA SER A 61 -10.20 -12.23 6.43
C SER A 61 -10.79 -10.97 5.80
N PHE A 62 -11.64 -11.14 4.80
CA PHE A 62 -12.32 -10.02 4.14
C PHE A 62 -13.13 -9.14 5.12
N PHE A 63 -13.63 -9.72 6.22
CA PHE A 63 -14.39 -9.00 7.24
C PHE A 63 -13.53 -8.15 8.18
N ASP A 64 -12.21 -8.38 8.22
CA ASP A 64 -11.28 -7.63 9.06
C ASP A 64 -10.86 -6.30 8.41
N PHE A 65 -11.20 -6.11 7.13
CA PHE A 65 -10.85 -4.92 6.38
C PHE A 65 -11.97 -3.87 6.43
N GLU A 66 -11.91 -2.96 7.40
CA GLU A 66 -12.59 -1.66 7.29
C GLU A 66 -11.82 -0.73 6.32
N ILE A 67 -11.80 -1.09 5.04
CA ILE A 67 -11.27 -0.24 3.95
C ILE A 67 -12.31 0.82 3.52
N CYS A 68 -13.59 0.63 3.87
CA CYS A 68 -14.77 1.38 3.42
C CYS A 68 -14.86 2.89 3.76
N ARG A 69 -13.81 3.54 4.28
CA ARG A 69 -13.80 5.02 4.45
C ARG A 69 -12.73 5.71 3.63
N ILE A 70 -12.12 4.99 2.69
CA ILE A 70 -11.02 5.49 1.87
C ILE A 70 -11.52 6.26 0.64
N GLU A 71 -12.82 6.35 0.37
CA GLU A 71 -13.38 7.15 -0.74
C GLU A 71 -13.86 8.55 -0.34
N ASP A 72 -13.87 8.88 0.96
CA ASP A 72 -14.14 10.25 1.46
C ASP A 72 -12.86 11.12 1.52
#